data_AF-A0A0P8YYD1-F1
#
_entry.id   AF-A0A0P8YYD1-F1
#
_cell.length_a   1.000
_cell.length_b   1.000
_cell.length_c   1.000
_cell.angle_alpha   90.00
_cell.angle_beta   90.00
_cell.angle_gamma   90.00
#
_symmetry.space_group_name_H-M   'P 1'
#
loop_
_entity.id
_entity.type
_entity.pdbx_description
1 polymer ?
#
loop_
_entity_poly.entity_id
_entity_poly.type
_entity_poly.pdbx_seq_one_letter_code
_entity_poly.pdbx_strand_id
1 'polypeptide(L)' 'MRYAFIEEHRPVFSVRAMCRCLRIHPSGFYAWLKEPLSKRAKEDKRQTDLIRDAWKDSGKIYGY' A
#
# COMPACT_ATOMS: atom_id res chain seq x y z
N MET A 1 -2.09 -2.40 7.17
CA MET A 1 -1.44 -1.08 7.04
C MET A 1 -0.77 -0.67 8.35
N ARG A 2 0.47 -1.09 8.63
CA ARG A 2 1.22 -0.62 9.83
C ARG A 2 2.35 0.33 9.47
N TYR A 3 3.05 0.06 8.38
CA TYR A 3 4.14 0.92 7.92
C TYR A 3 3.64 2.22 7.27
N ALA A 4 2.50 2.19 6.57
CA ALA A 4 1.86 3.39 6.03
C ALA A 4 1.49 4.41 7.14
N PHE A 5 0.95 3.92 8.26
CA PHE A 5 0.64 4.75 9.42
C PHE A 5 1.89 5.41 10.00
N ILE A 6 3.00 4.66 10.10
CA ILE A 6 4.28 5.18 10.59
C ILE A 6 4.82 6.26 9.65
N GLU A 7 4.68 6.11 8.33
CA GLU A 7 5.18 7.10 7.37
C GLU A 7 4.42 8.42 7.46
N GLU A 8 3.08 8.36 7.54
CA GLU A 8 2.22 9.54 7.69
C GLU A 8 2.52 10.34 8.97
N HIS A 9 2.87 9.64 10.05
CA HIS A 9 3.07 10.23 11.38
C HIS A 9 4.54 10.45 11.74
N ARG A 10 5.48 10.09 10.86
CA ARG A 10 6.94 10.28 11.04
C ARG A 10 7.37 11.72 11.32
N PRO A 11 6.73 12.78 10.79
CA PRO A 11 7.10 14.16 11.10
C PRO A 11 6.85 14.54 12.57
N VAL A 12 5.88 13.89 13.21
CA VAL A 12 5.42 14.21 14.57
C VAL A 12 6.00 13.24 15.60
N PHE A 13 6.17 11.97 15.24
CA PHE A 13 6.60 10.92 16.17
C PHE A 13 7.83 10.17 15.67
N SER A 14 8.67 9.70 16.59
CA SER A 14 9.84 8.90 16.21
C SER A 14 9.43 7.51 15.70
N VAL A 15 10.01 7.11 14.55
CA VAL A 15 9.80 5.78 13.94
C VAL A 15 10.07 4.66 14.94
N ARG A 16 11.15 4.76 15.74
CA ARG A 16 11.50 3.76 16.76
C ARG A 16 10.45 3.64 17.86
N ALA A 17 9.86 4.74 18.32
CA ALA A 17 8.78 4.69 19.30
C ALA A 17 7.54 4.01 18.71
N MET A 18 7.13 4.41 17.50
CA MET A 18 5.98 3.80 16.83
C MET A 18 6.20 2.32 16.55
N CYS A 19 7.39 1.90 16.14
CA CYS A 19 7.73 0.48 15.96
C CYS A 19 7.59 -0.32 17.26
N ARG A 20 8.01 0.24 18.41
CA ARG A 20 7.81 -0.39 19.73
C ARG A 20 6.33 -0.48 20.08
N CYS A 21 5.57 0.61 19.93
CA CYS A 21 4.13 0.64 20.21
C CYS A 21 3.34 -0.37 19.36
N LEU A 22 3.68 -0.48 18.08
CA LEU A 22 3.02 -1.39 17.13
C LEU A 22 3.59 -2.82 17.15
N ARG A 23 4.57 -3.10 18.02
CA ARG A 23 5.28 -4.39 18.14
C ARG A 23 5.82 -4.91 16.81
N ILE A 24 6.44 -4.03 16.03
CA ILE A 24 7.08 -4.36 14.74
C ILE A 24 8.57 -4.00 14.75
N HIS A 25 9.36 -4.69 13.92
CA HIS A 25 10.78 -4.43 13.84
C HIS A 25 11.08 -3.23 12.90
N PRO A 26 11.96 -2.28 13.29
CA PRO A 26 12.30 -1.12 12.45
C PRO A 26 12.87 -1.48 11.08
N SER A 27 13.60 -2.60 10.96
CA SER A 27 14.13 -3.03 9.66
C SER A 27 13.02 -3.32 8.65
N GLY A 28 11.87 -3.82 9.10
CA GLY A 28 10.71 -4.07 8.25
C GLY A 28 10.10 -2.77 7.71
N PHE A 29 10.14 -1.70 8.50
CA PHE A 29 9.70 -0.38 8.07
C PHE A 29 10.62 0.19 6.98
N TYR A 30 11.94 0.12 7.16
CA TYR A 30 12.88 0.60 6.14
C TYR A 30 12.92 -0.27 4.87
N ALA A 31 12.66 -1.57 4.99
CA ALA A 31 12.46 -2.44 3.83
C ALA A 31 11.18 -2.06 3.07
N TRP A 32 10.10 -1.79 3.80
CA TRP A 32 8.84 -1.29 3.22
C TRP A 32 9.01 0.10 2.59
N LEU A 33 9.83 0.98 3.15
CA LEU A 33 10.09 2.31 2.56
C LEU A 33 10.73 2.20 1.17
N LYS A 34 11.58 1.19 0.93
CA LYS A 34 12.20 0.93 -0.38
C LYS A 34 11.21 0.33 -1.38
N GLU A 35 10.27 -0.49 -0.91
CA GLU A 35 9.22 -1.09 -1.72
C GLU A 35 7.87 -1.06 -0.99
N PRO A 36 7.15 0.09 -1.02
CA PRO A 36 5.94 0.27 -0.22
C PRO A 36 4.76 -0.57 -0.75
N LEU A 37 4.84 -0.97 -2.02
CA LEU A 37 3.88 -1.85 -2.65
C LEU A 37 4.25 -3.31 -2.38
N SER A 38 3.45 -3.97 -1.55
CA SER A 38 3.51 -5.42 -1.41
C SER A 38 3.28 -6.09 -2.78
N LYS A 39 3.78 -7.32 -2.99
CA LYS A 39 3.47 -8.10 -4.20
C LYS A 39 1.97 -8.15 -4.48
N ARG A 40 1.14 -8.21 -3.43
CA ARG A 40 -0.31 -8.18 -3.54
C ARG A 40 -0.84 -6.84 -4.04
N ALA A 41 -0.35 -5.72 -3.52
CA ALA A 41 -0.76 -4.39 -3.99
C ALA A 41 -0.34 -4.11 -5.44
N LYS A 42 0.82 -4.64 -5.87
CA LYS A 42 1.24 -4.60 -7.29
C LYS A 42 0.26 -5.41 -8.17
N GLU A 43 -0.15 -6.58 -7.70
CA GLU A 43 -1.12 -7.43 -8.41
C GLU A 43 -2.54 -6.84 -8.41
N ASP A 44 -3.01 -6.29 -7.29
CA ASP A 44 -4.33 -5.66 -7.20
C ASP A 44 -4.41 -4.44 -8.14
N LYS A 45 -3.32 -3.65 -8.28
CA LYS A 45 -3.25 -2.57 -9.27
C LYS A 45 -3.37 -3.11 -10.69
N ARG A 46 -2.61 -4.16 -11.03
CA ARG A 46 -2.69 -4.82 -12.33
C ARG A 46 -4.10 -5.34 -12.63
N GLN A 47 -4.74 -5.99 -11.65
CA GLN A 47 -6.11 -6.48 -11.79
C GLN A 47 -7.11 -5.34 -11.98
N THR A 48 -6.96 -4.25 -11.23
CA THR A 48 -7.79 -3.05 -11.39
C THR A 48 -7.63 -2.43 -12.78
N ASP A 49 -6.40 -2.33 -13.28
CA ASP A 49 -6.13 -1.80 -14.62
C ASP A 49 -6.77 -2.69 -15.71
N LEU A 50 -6.64 -4.02 -15.59
CA LEU A 50 -7.28 -4.97 -16.52
C LEU A 50 -8.80 -4.89 -16.51
N ILE A 51 -9.42 -4.77 -15.32
CA ILE A 51 -10.88 -4.60 -15.20
C ILE A 51 -11.31 -3.29 -15.85
N ARG A 52 -10.54 -2.22 -15.68
CA ARG A 52 -10.85 -0.90 -16.23
C ARG A 52 -10.73 -0.87 -17.76
N ASP A 53 -9.76 -1.59 -18.30
CA ASP A 53 -9.58 -1.71 -19.76
C ASP A 53 -10.68 -2.60 -20.36
N ALA A 54 -10.98 -3.75 -19.74
CA ALA A 54 -12.11 -4.59 -20.16
C ALA A 54 -13.46 -3.85 -20.11
N TRP A 55 -13.66 -2.98 -19.11
CA TRP A 55 -14.86 -2.14 -19.03
C TRP A 55 -14.95 -1.13 -20.17
N LYS A 56 -13.84 -0.45 -20.51
CA LYS A 56 -13.79 0.48 -21.65
C LYS A 56 -14.07 -0.24 -22.97
N ASP A 57 -13.48 -1.41 -23.16
CA ASP A 57 -13.63 -2.21 -24.38
C ASP A 57 -15.06 -2.76 -24.53
N SER A 58 -15.74 -3.03 -23.42
CA SER A 58 -17.16 -3.42 -23.40
C SER A 58 -18.14 -2.28 -23.71
N GLY A 59 -17.66 -1.09 -24.07
CA GLY A 59 -18.50 0.08 -24.37
C GLY A 59 -19.22 0.65 -23.15
N LYS A 60 -18.77 0.33 -21.92
CA LYS A 60 -19.40 0.71 -20.64
C LYS A 60 -20.83 0.15 -20.47
N ILE A 61 -21.14 -0.97 -21.13
CA ILE A 61 -22.51 -1.51 -21.19
C ILE A 61 -22.92 -2.20 -19.86
N TYR A 62 -21.96 -2.60 -19.02
CA TYR A 62 -22.23 -3.23 -17.73
C TYR A 62 -21.41 -2.60 -16.58
N GLY A 63 -22.10 -2.23 -15.49
CA GLY A 63 -21.54 -1.75 -14.21
C GLY A 63 -21.74 -0.26 -13.96
N TYR A 64 -22.26 0.08 -12.76
CA TYR A 64 -22.70 1.39 -12.24
C TYR A 64 -21.58 2.43 -12.12
#